data_AF-A0A7C6KVX0-F1
#
_entry.id   AF-A0A7C6KVX0-F1
#
_cell.length_a   1.000
_cell.length_b   1.000
_cell.length_c   1.000
_cell.angle_alpha   90.00
_cell.angle_beta   90.00
_cell.angle_gamma   90.00
#
_symmetry.space_group_name_H-M   'P 1'
#
loop_
_entity.id
_entity.type
_entity.pdbx_description
1 polymer ?
#
loop_
_entity_poly.entity_id
_entity_poly.type
_entity_poly.pdbx_seq_one_letter_code
_entity_poly.pdbx_strand_id
1 'polypeptide(L)'
;MDKPVKITDTTLRDAHQSLWATRMTTDEILEIVPLLDKVGYHALEVWGGATFDTCLRYLGEDPWLRLRRIKQKVKNTPLQMLLRGQNIVGYQNYPDDVVEAFIKKAVANGIDIIRVFDALNDIRNLEYSIKIAKQEGAHVQGSVVYTISPVHTNEQYLQTALQLVNAGVDSLCIKDMAGLLTPYKAYELIKLLKENISIPIEVHSHYVGGMAVASYVKAVEAGADIIDTASVPLAFGVSQPPVETLVRIFSGTPFDTGLNLNLLFEIADYFEELRKKRGFERGVTRLNDMRVFSHQVPGGMLTNLVSQLKQQNALDKIGQVLEEIPRVRQDLGFPPLVTPTSQIVGVQAVLNVLMGERYKIVPEEVKAYVKGYYGRPPAPIDEVIKKKIIGKEKEINCRPADLLEPRMEKAREELGNLAQKEEDYITYALFPQIALKFFKGEIVPDLGGGLTAQSTSNPGKGDEEMNIKEIEQLINLINSSEINELYIEKDGMKVNIKKGLVSSTNNLEPVKPTESTKTKVVEKETEIDLDEDIVEIKASMVGTFYQAPAPDAPPYVKEGDNVKEGQVLCIIEAMKLMNEIQSEYTGKIVRILVQDGQPVEYGQPLFLLKKF
;
A
#
# COMPACT_ATOMS: atom_id res chain seq x y z
N MET A 1 24.91 -17.14 31.44
CA MET A 1 23.83 -17.99 30.89
C MET A 1 23.67 -17.59 29.45
N ASP A 2 23.70 -18.54 28.55
CA ASP A 2 23.43 -18.28 27.13
C ASP A 2 21.97 -17.81 26.99
N LYS A 3 21.76 -16.78 26.18
CA LYS A 3 20.44 -16.23 25.86
C LYS A 3 20.31 -16.12 24.33
N PRO A 4 20.10 -17.24 23.62
CA PRO A 4 19.92 -17.25 22.17
C PRO A 4 18.88 -16.22 21.74
N VAL A 5 19.25 -15.35 20.79
CA VAL A 5 18.27 -14.44 20.18
C VAL A 5 17.37 -15.24 19.24
N LYS A 6 16.07 -14.95 19.28
CA LYS A 6 15.08 -15.56 18.41
C LYS A 6 14.90 -14.74 17.14
N ILE A 7 14.56 -15.41 16.04
CA ILE A 7 14.37 -14.78 14.73
C ILE A 7 12.94 -14.99 14.24
N THR A 8 12.27 -13.92 13.85
CA THR A 8 11.06 -13.96 13.02
C THR A 8 11.47 -13.74 11.56
N ASP A 9 11.04 -14.63 10.66
CA ASP A 9 11.24 -14.43 9.22
C ASP A 9 10.08 -13.61 8.63
N THR A 10 10.42 -12.59 7.86
CA THR A 10 9.46 -11.67 7.21
C THR A 10 9.42 -11.83 5.69
N THR A 11 10.11 -12.85 5.15
CA THR A 11 10.33 -13.01 3.71
C THR A 11 9.02 -13.16 2.94
N LEU A 12 8.03 -13.84 3.54
CA LEU A 12 6.73 -14.13 2.95
C LEU A 12 5.67 -13.03 3.16
N ARG A 13 6.01 -11.93 3.85
CA ARG A 13 5.10 -10.78 4.09
C ARG A 13 5.78 -9.44 3.87
N ASP A 14 6.56 -8.96 4.84
CA ASP A 14 7.09 -7.58 4.79
C ASP A 14 8.17 -7.38 3.72
N ALA A 15 8.98 -8.40 3.47
CA ALA A 15 10.12 -8.28 2.56
C ALA A 15 9.66 -8.07 1.11
N HIS A 16 8.78 -8.94 0.59
CA HIS A 16 8.23 -8.78 -0.75
C HIS A 16 7.21 -7.63 -0.83
N GLN A 17 6.55 -7.26 0.28
CA GLN A 17 5.79 -6.02 0.35
C GLN A 17 6.66 -4.80 0.11
N SER A 18 7.89 -4.81 0.65
CA SER A 18 8.84 -3.71 0.53
C SER A 18 9.51 -3.66 -0.85
N LEU A 19 9.92 -4.81 -1.41
CA LEU A 19 10.74 -4.86 -2.62
C LEU A 19 9.95 -5.18 -3.89
N TRP A 20 8.95 -6.05 -3.81
CA TRP A 20 8.27 -6.65 -4.96
C TRP A 20 6.80 -6.26 -5.01
N ALA A 21 6.44 -5.10 -4.43
CA ALA A 21 5.07 -4.58 -4.38
C ALA A 21 4.03 -5.59 -3.91
N THR A 22 4.43 -6.47 -2.98
CA THR A 22 3.57 -7.52 -2.42
C THR A 22 3.13 -8.59 -3.44
N ARG A 23 3.85 -8.76 -4.55
CA ARG A 23 3.44 -9.60 -5.70
C ARG A 23 3.86 -11.07 -5.66
N MET A 24 4.36 -11.57 -4.53
CA MET A 24 4.64 -13.00 -4.39
C MET A 24 3.32 -13.79 -4.38
N THR A 25 3.19 -14.76 -5.29
CA THR A 25 1.97 -15.57 -5.49
C THR A 25 1.83 -16.66 -4.44
N THR A 26 0.62 -17.21 -4.29
CA THR A 26 0.39 -18.31 -3.33
C THR A 26 1.23 -19.54 -3.67
N ASP A 27 1.33 -19.92 -4.94
CA ASP A 27 2.05 -21.14 -5.32
C ASP A 27 3.57 -21.01 -5.12
N GLU A 28 4.15 -19.83 -5.39
CA GLU A 28 5.56 -19.52 -5.09
C GLU A 28 5.84 -19.57 -3.58
N ILE A 29 4.90 -19.13 -2.74
CA ILE A 29 5.01 -19.27 -1.27
C ILE A 29 4.95 -20.75 -0.88
N LEU A 30 4.00 -21.50 -1.43
CA LEU A 30 3.76 -22.90 -1.06
C LEU A 30 4.91 -23.83 -1.43
N GLU A 31 5.73 -23.48 -2.41
CA GLU A 31 6.91 -24.25 -2.79
C GLU A 31 7.99 -24.24 -1.69
N ILE A 32 8.22 -23.08 -1.05
CA ILE A 32 9.34 -22.88 -0.12
C ILE A 32 8.98 -23.07 1.37
N VAL A 33 7.71 -22.91 1.75
CA VAL A 33 7.29 -23.04 3.16
C VAL A 33 7.73 -24.33 3.88
N PRO A 34 7.84 -25.52 3.25
CA PRO A 34 8.32 -26.71 3.95
C PRO A 34 9.81 -26.64 4.35
N LEU A 35 10.64 -25.84 3.66
CA LEU A 35 12.02 -25.60 4.06
C LEU A 35 12.08 -24.56 5.18
N LEU A 36 11.32 -23.46 5.05
CA LEU A 36 11.24 -22.42 6.09
C LEU A 36 10.81 -23.01 7.44
N ASP A 37 9.84 -23.94 7.45
CA ASP A 37 9.35 -24.62 8.66
C ASP A 37 10.41 -25.50 9.36
N LYS A 38 11.49 -25.89 8.66
CA LYS A 38 12.59 -26.69 9.24
C LYS A 38 13.68 -25.85 9.90
N VAL A 39 13.69 -24.53 9.67
CA VAL A 39 14.79 -23.66 10.14
C VAL A 39 14.83 -23.55 11.66
N GLY A 40 13.65 -23.53 12.30
CA GLY A 40 13.53 -23.26 13.74
C GLY A 40 13.32 -21.78 14.07
N TYR A 41 12.73 -21.01 13.14
CA TYR A 41 12.30 -19.64 13.40
C TYR A 41 11.32 -19.55 14.58
N HIS A 42 11.31 -18.41 15.27
CA HIS A 42 10.31 -18.08 16.28
C HIS A 42 8.92 -17.98 15.67
N ALA A 43 8.84 -17.35 14.49
CA ALA A 43 7.63 -17.19 13.71
C ALA A 43 7.95 -16.99 12.23
N LEU A 44 7.00 -17.34 11.37
CA LEU A 44 6.95 -16.90 9.98
C LEU A 44 5.88 -15.82 9.87
N GLU A 45 6.27 -14.60 9.55
CA GLU A 45 5.31 -13.57 9.21
C GLU A 45 4.86 -13.74 7.75
N VAL A 46 3.61 -14.15 7.56
CA VAL A 46 3.09 -14.61 6.26
C VAL A 46 1.83 -13.87 5.81
N TRP A 47 1.26 -13.01 6.65
CA TRP A 47 -0.09 -12.48 6.43
C TRP A 47 -0.30 -11.08 7.04
N GLY A 48 -1.42 -10.46 6.68
CA GLY A 48 -1.71 -9.08 7.07
C GLY A 48 -0.91 -8.04 6.27
N GLY A 49 -0.82 -6.82 6.76
CA GLY A 49 -0.27 -5.71 5.97
C GLY A 49 -1.01 -5.54 4.64
N ALA A 50 -0.28 -5.35 3.54
CA ALA A 50 -0.87 -5.18 2.20
C ALA A 50 -1.19 -6.52 1.48
N THR A 51 -0.83 -7.66 2.05
CA THR A 51 -0.99 -8.97 1.38
C THR A 51 -2.45 -9.29 1.10
N PHE A 52 -3.37 -8.94 2.00
CA PHE A 52 -4.80 -9.23 1.85
C PHE A 52 -5.43 -8.50 0.65
N ASP A 53 -5.30 -7.17 0.60
CA ASP A 53 -5.75 -6.34 -0.53
C ASP A 53 -5.04 -6.74 -1.83
N THR A 54 -3.75 -7.08 -1.76
CA THR A 54 -2.98 -7.45 -2.96
C THR A 54 -3.40 -8.79 -3.57
N CYS A 55 -3.70 -9.80 -2.74
CA CYS A 55 -4.24 -11.07 -3.21
C CYS A 55 -5.49 -10.84 -4.07
N LEU A 56 -6.44 -10.06 -3.55
CA LEU A 56 -7.70 -9.77 -4.22
C LEU A 56 -7.52 -8.89 -5.45
N ARG A 57 -6.82 -7.76 -5.29
CA ARG A 57 -6.78 -6.68 -6.28
C ARG A 57 -5.85 -6.97 -7.45
N TYR A 58 -4.73 -7.63 -7.20
CA TYR A 58 -3.66 -7.76 -8.18
C TYR A 58 -3.31 -9.20 -8.51
N LEU A 59 -3.45 -10.14 -7.59
CA LEU A 59 -3.08 -11.53 -7.88
C LEU A 59 -4.26 -12.37 -8.38
N GLY A 60 -5.50 -11.91 -8.14
CA GLY A 60 -6.69 -12.72 -8.39
C GLY A 60 -6.74 -13.96 -7.51
N GLU A 61 -6.17 -13.88 -6.30
CA GLU A 61 -6.06 -14.98 -5.36
C GLU A 61 -6.90 -14.72 -4.10
N ASP A 62 -7.48 -15.77 -3.51
CA ASP A 62 -8.15 -15.67 -2.21
C ASP A 62 -7.11 -15.66 -1.07
N PRO A 63 -6.98 -14.55 -0.31
CA PRO A 63 -6.01 -14.48 0.79
C PRO A 63 -6.31 -15.54 1.87
N TRP A 64 -7.57 -15.86 2.14
CA TRP A 64 -7.94 -16.86 3.16
C TRP A 64 -7.49 -18.27 2.75
N LEU A 65 -7.65 -18.59 1.46
CA LEU A 65 -7.14 -19.83 0.90
C LEU A 65 -5.61 -19.89 0.97
N ARG A 66 -4.92 -18.78 0.68
CA ARG A 66 -3.46 -18.68 0.85
C ARG A 66 -3.05 -19.05 2.28
N LEU A 67 -3.66 -18.44 3.29
CA LEU A 67 -3.36 -18.73 4.70
C LEU A 67 -3.59 -20.20 5.04
N ARG A 68 -4.75 -20.77 4.68
CA ARG A 68 -5.05 -22.18 4.92
C ARG A 68 -4.03 -23.12 4.29
N ARG A 69 -3.64 -22.86 3.03
CA ARG A 69 -2.66 -23.70 2.32
C ARG A 69 -1.26 -23.58 2.95
N ILE A 70 -0.88 -22.41 3.45
CA ILE A 70 0.36 -22.23 4.22
C ILE A 70 0.31 -23.05 5.51
N LYS A 71 -0.73 -22.89 6.35
CA LYS A 71 -0.89 -23.67 7.60
C LYS A 71 -0.98 -25.18 7.37
N GLN A 72 -1.50 -25.61 6.23
CA GLN A 72 -1.47 -27.02 5.84
C GLN A 72 -0.06 -27.57 5.63
N LYS A 73 0.91 -26.74 5.23
CA LYS A 73 2.30 -27.14 5.01
C LYS A 73 3.26 -26.83 6.18
N VAL A 74 3.03 -25.73 6.90
CA VAL A 74 3.84 -25.31 8.06
C VAL A 74 3.30 -25.99 9.32
N LYS A 75 4.13 -26.77 10.01
CA LYS A 75 3.72 -27.58 11.19
C LYS A 75 4.47 -27.25 12.47
N ASN A 76 5.67 -26.72 12.36
CA ASN A 76 6.57 -26.52 13.50
C ASN A 76 6.67 -25.05 13.89
N THR A 77 6.56 -24.14 12.92
CA THR A 77 6.74 -22.70 13.16
C THR A 77 5.39 -21.97 13.28
N PRO A 78 5.18 -21.15 14.32
CA PRO A 78 4.03 -20.27 14.43
C PRO A 78 3.89 -19.31 13.24
N LEU A 79 2.66 -19.09 12.77
CA LEU A 79 2.36 -18.09 11.74
C LEU A 79 2.00 -16.76 12.39
N GLN A 80 2.71 -15.70 11.99
CA GLN A 80 2.48 -14.33 12.41
C GLN A 80 1.77 -13.52 11.33
N MET A 81 0.92 -12.59 11.77
CA MET A 81 0.40 -11.52 10.92
C MET A 81 0.58 -10.13 11.52
N LEU A 82 0.63 -9.11 10.65
CA LEU A 82 0.51 -7.71 11.04
C LEU A 82 -0.96 -7.25 10.95
N LEU A 83 -1.52 -6.77 12.06
CA LEU A 83 -2.89 -6.27 12.18
C LEU A 83 -2.89 -4.80 12.63
N ARG A 84 -3.54 -3.92 11.88
CA ARG A 84 -3.66 -2.52 12.26
C ARG A 84 -4.89 -2.30 13.15
N GLY A 85 -4.85 -2.76 14.39
CA GLY A 85 -5.90 -2.51 15.39
C GLY A 85 -7.33 -2.57 14.83
N GLN A 86 -8.03 -1.44 14.93
CA GLN A 86 -9.38 -1.23 14.42
C GLN A 86 -9.51 -1.18 12.89
N ASN A 87 -8.43 -0.90 12.16
CA ASN A 87 -8.40 -0.89 10.69
C ASN A 87 -8.16 -2.28 10.10
N ILE A 88 -7.73 -3.26 10.90
CA ILE A 88 -7.49 -4.63 10.45
C ILE A 88 -6.44 -4.66 9.33
N VAL A 89 -6.86 -4.90 8.09
CA VAL A 89 -6.07 -4.92 6.86
C VAL A 89 -6.51 -3.85 5.85
N GLY A 90 -7.46 -2.98 6.23
CA GLY A 90 -7.98 -1.91 5.42
C GLY A 90 -7.35 -0.53 5.69
N TYR A 91 -8.06 0.51 5.29
CA TYR A 91 -7.56 1.89 5.27
C TYR A 91 -8.30 2.85 6.20
N GLN A 92 -9.45 2.44 6.74
CA GLN A 92 -10.29 3.19 7.68
C GLN A 92 -10.65 2.32 8.90
N ASN A 93 -11.21 2.90 9.95
CA ASN A 93 -11.66 2.12 11.09
C ASN A 93 -12.91 1.32 10.71
N TYR A 94 -12.99 0.08 11.20
CA TYR A 94 -14.15 -0.78 11.03
C TYR A 94 -14.92 -0.90 12.35
N PRO A 95 -16.24 -1.13 12.32
CA PRO A 95 -17.01 -1.44 13.52
C PRO A 95 -16.53 -2.75 14.15
N ASP A 96 -16.78 -2.88 15.45
CA ASP A 96 -16.26 -3.98 16.28
C ASP A 96 -16.69 -5.37 15.78
N ASP A 97 -17.89 -5.51 15.22
CA ASP A 97 -18.39 -6.78 14.67
C ASP A 97 -17.56 -7.29 13.49
N VAL A 98 -17.04 -6.39 12.65
CA VAL A 98 -16.12 -6.73 11.55
C VAL A 98 -14.75 -7.12 12.07
N VAL A 99 -14.22 -6.38 13.07
CA VAL A 99 -12.94 -6.70 13.72
C VAL A 99 -13.01 -8.08 14.38
N GLU A 100 -14.09 -8.35 15.10
CA GLU A 100 -14.31 -9.64 15.76
C GLU A 100 -14.36 -10.78 14.72
N ALA A 101 -15.22 -10.65 13.70
CA ALA A 101 -15.37 -11.67 12.67
C ALA A 101 -14.03 -11.97 11.96
N PHE A 102 -13.26 -10.92 11.63
CA PHE A 102 -11.96 -11.08 10.98
C PHE A 102 -10.95 -11.80 11.87
N ILE A 103 -10.78 -11.39 13.14
CA ILE A 103 -9.80 -11.98 14.04
C ILE A 103 -10.13 -13.46 14.30
N LYS A 104 -11.41 -13.77 14.58
CA LYS A 104 -11.88 -15.16 14.75
C LYS A 104 -11.51 -16.02 13.55
N LYS A 105 -11.75 -15.52 12.33
CA LYS A 105 -11.40 -16.26 11.11
C LYS A 105 -9.91 -16.32 10.84
N ALA A 106 -9.13 -15.29 11.17
CA ALA A 106 -7.67 -15.33 11.02
C ALA A 106 -7.05 -16.42 11.90
N VAL A 107 -7.44 -16.48 13.18
CA VAL A 107 -6.96 -17.50 14.12
C VAL A 107 -7.44 -18.89 13.71
N ALA A 108 -8.74 -19.05 13.41
CA ALA A 108 -9.29 -20.33 12.97
C ALA A 108 -8.64 -20.89 11.69
N ASN A 109 -8.15 -20.02 10.79
CA ASN A 109 -7.45 -20.42 9.57
C ASN A 109 -5.94 -20.63 9.75
N GLY A 110 -5.38 -20.34 10.93
CA GLY A 110 -4.03 -20.77 11.31
C GLY A 110 -3.06 -19.70 11.76
N ILE A 111 -3.49 -18.45 11.95
CA ILE A 111 -2.64 -17.43 12.57
C ILE A 111 -2.47 -17.74 14.06
N ASP A 112 -1.21 -17.81 14.49
CA ASP A 112 -0.83 -18.11 15.89
C ASP A 112 -0.40 -16.83 16.64
N ILE A 113 0.23 -15.88 15.94
CA ILE A 113 0.71 -14.60 16.50
C ILE A 113 0.07 -13.42 15.76
N ILE A 114 -0.57 -12.51 16.50
CA ILE A 114 -1.13 -11.28 15.95
C ILE A 114 -0.32 -10.09 16.48
N ARG A 115 0.47 -9.48 15.60
CA ARG A 115 1.17 -8.22 15.88
C ARG A 115 0.21 -7.07 15.63
N VAL A 116 -0.31 -6.48 16.72
CA VAL A 116 -1.23 -5.35 16.67
C VAL A 116 -0.47 -4.03 16.74
N PHE A 117 -0.85 -3.05 15.91
CA PHE A 117 -0.30 -1.70 15.95
C PHE A 117 -1.34 -0.65 15.57
N ASP A 118 -1.14 0.58 16.07
CA ASP A 118 -1.91 1.76 15.69
C ASP A 118 -0.94 2.80 15.10
N ALA A 119 -1.37 3.52 14.06
CA ALA A 119 -0.49 4.45 13.34
C ALA A 119 -0.05 5.65 14.19
N LEU A 120 -0.80 5.97 15.25
CA LEU A 120 -0.57 7.08 16.18
C LEU A 120 -0.13 6.61 17.58
N ASN A 121 0.06 5.29 17.77
CA ASN A 121 0.20 4.68 19.09
C ASN A 121 -1.00 4.96 20.02
N ASP A 122 -2.20 5.18 19.48
CA ASP A 122 -3.42 5.35 20.29
C ASP A 122 -3.98 3.98 20.70
N ILE A 123 -3.73 3.61 21.96
CA ILE A 123 -4.08 2.30 22.51
C ILE A 123 -5.59 2.02 22.43
N ARG A 124 -6.45 3.06 22.42
CA ARG A 124 -7.91 2.90 22.29
C ARG A 124 -8.28 2.16 21.00
N ASN A 125 -7.54 2.38 19.93
CA ASN A 125 -7.76 1.68 18.65
C ASN A 125 -7.27 0.22 18.67
N LEU A 126 -6.60 -0.22 19.74
CA LEU A 126 -6.04 -1.56 19.88
C LEU A 126 -6.83 -2.42 20.85
N GLU A 127 -7.44 -1.82 21.88
CA GLU A 127 -8.11 -2.52 22.99
C GLU A 127 -9.04 -3.64 22.53
N TYR A 128 -9.94 -3.35 21.57
CA TYR A 128 -10.90 -4.34 21.11
C TYR A 128 -10.21 -5.50 20.36
N SER A 129 -9.27 -5.18 19.45
CA SER A 129 -8.51 -6.20 18.71
C SER A 129 -7.66 -7.09 19.63
N ILE A 130 -7.02 -6.51 20.65
CA ILE A 130 -6.25 -7.25 21.67
C ILE A 130 -7.19 -8.20 22.41
N LYS A 131 -8.32 -7.69 22.91
CA LYS A 131 -9.30 -8.48 23.64
C LYS A 131 -9.78 -9.69 22.84
N ILE A 132 -10.21 -9.50 21.60
CA ILE A 132 -10.73 -10.62 20.79
C ILE A 132 -9.61 -11.60 20.44
N ALA A 133 -8.43 -11.13 20.05
CA ALA A 133 -7.31 -12.01 19.71
C ALA A 133 -6.90 -12.90 20.91
N LYS A 134 -6.89 -12.33 22.13
CA LYS A 134 -6.66 -13.09 23.37
C LYS A 134 -7.76 -14.11 23.63
N GLN A 135 -9.02 -13.76 23.40
CA GLN A 135 -10.16 -14.67 23.59
C GLN A 135 -10.11 -15.87 22.64
N GLU A 136 -9.64 -15.67 21.41
CA GLU A 136 -9.45 -16.73 20.42
C GLU A 136 -8.16 -17.54 20.64
N GLY A 137 -7.36 -17.20 21.65
CA GLY A 137 -6.17 -17.94 22.04
C GLY A 137 -4.91 -17.64 21.24
N ALA A 138 -4.89 -16.56 20.45
CA ALA A 138 -3.68 -16.11 19.76
C ALA A 138 -2.68 -15.48 20.74
N HIS A 139 -1.39 -15.58 20.42
CA HIS A 139 -0.36 -14.76 21.05
C HIS A 139 -0.48 -13.33 20.53
N VAL A 140 -0.75 -12.36 21.40
CA VAL A 140 -0.90 -10.97 20.99
C VAL A 140 0.39 -10.21 21.23
N GLN A 141 0.99 -9.69 20.16
CA GLN A 141 2.16 -8.83 20.24
C GLN A 141 1.75 -7.36 20.06
N GLY A 142 1.88 -6.55 21.11
CA GLY A 142 1.61 -5.12 21.06
C GLY A 142 2.77 -4.33 20.46
N SER A 143 2.51 -3.46 19.50
CA SER A 143 3.57 -2.68 18.85
C SER A 143 3.61 -1.23 19.31
N VAL A 144 4.81 -0.75 19.62
CA VAL A 144 5.14 0.68 19.74
C VAL A 144 5.76 1.12 18.42
N VAL A 145 5.04 1.95 17.66
CA VAL A 145 5.53 2.52 16.40
C VAL A 145 6.59 3.57 16.71
N TYR A 146 7.80 3.38 16.18
CA TYR A 146 8.95 4.23 16.44
C TYR A 146 9.10 5.34 15.38
N THR A 147 9.41 6.54 15.83
CA THR A 147 9.77 7.69 14.99
C THR A 147 10.60 8.72 15.79
N ILE A 148 11.04 9.80 15.15
CA ILE A 148 11.84 10.85 15.79
C ILE A 148 11.16 12.21 15.64
N SER A 149 10.92 12.88 16.77
CA SER A 149 10.41 14.25 16.82
C SER A 149 10.62 14.83 18.23
N PRO A 150 10.36 16.12 18.47
CA PRO A 150 10.47 16.72 19.80
C PRO A 150 9.57 16.09 20.87
N VAL A 151 8.51 15.39 20.47
CA VAL A 151 7.58 14.78 21.43
C VAL A 151 7.94 13.32 21.71
N HIS A 152 8.37 12.57 20.70
CA HIS A 152 8.68 11.15 20.81
C HIS A 152 9.98 10.88 21.58
N THR A 153 9.86 10.70 22.91
CA THR A 153 10.97 10.42 23.84
C THR A 153 10.95 8.98 24.33
N ASN A 154 12.07 8.50 24.90
CA ASN A 154 12.13 7.17 25.52
C ASN A 154 11.10 7.00 26.65
N GLU A 155 10.82 8.06 27.40
CA GLU A 155 9.79 8.05 28.44
C GLU A 155 8.40 7.82 27.83
N GLN A 156 8.05 8.55 26.78
CA GLN A 156 6.76 8.34 26.10
C GLN A 156 6.64 6.93 25.50
N TYR A 157 7.72 6.39 24.94
CA TYR A 157 7.73 5.01 24.46
C TYR A 157 7.56 4.00 25.59
N LEU A 158 8.20 4.20 26.74
CA LEU A 158 7.98 3.39 27.93
C LEU A 158 6.52 3.45 28.39
N GLN A 159 5.92 4.64 28.47
CA GLN A 159 4.51 4.79 28.86
C GLN A 159 3.56 4.06 27.90
N THR A 160 3.80 4.18 26.60
CA THR A 160 3.03 3.44 25.57
C THR A 160 3.18 1.93 25.75
N ALA A 161 4.41 1.45 25.99
CA ALA A 161 4.68 0.04 26.23
C ALA A 161 3.99 -0.48 27.49
N LEU A 162 4.00 0.30 28.59
CA LEU A 162 3.29 -0.05 29.83
C LEU A 162 1.77 -0.11 29.63
N GLN A 163 1.20 0.80 28.83
CA GLN A 163 -0.22 0.74 28.49
C GLN A 163 -0.58 -0.53 27.71
N LEU A 164 0.27 -0.94 26.74
CA LEU A 164 0.09 -2.20 26.02
C LEU A 164 0.20 -3.42 26.95
N VAL A 165 1.18 -3.45 27.85
CA VAL A 165 1.32 -4.50 28.87
C VAL A 165 0.07 -4.58 29.75
N ASN A 166 -0.45 -3.43 30.20
CA ASN A 166 -1.69 -3.36 30.98
C ASN A 166 -2.93 -3.81 30.18
N ALA A 167 -2.93 -3.63 28.87
CA ALA A 167 -3.96 -4.17 27.97
C ALA A 167 -3.87 -5.71 27.79
N GLY A 168 -2.82 -6.35 28.31
CA GLY A 168 -2.69 -7.81 28.36
C GLY A 168 -2.01 -8.44 27.15
N VAL A 169 -1.13 -7.71 26.45
CA VAL A 169 -0.32 -8.27 25.36
C VAL A 169 0.73 -9.26 25.90
N ASP A 170 1.03 -10.30 25.12
CA ASP A 170 1.93 -11.40 25.47
C ASP A 170 3.41 -11.11 25.15
N SER A 171 3.67 -10.22 24.19
CA SER A 171 4.99 -9.66 23.90
C SER A 171 4.87 -8.23 23.35
N LEU A 172 5.98 -7.52 23.30
CA LEU A 172 6.07 -6.18 22.69
C LEU A 172 6.90 -6.22 21.41
N CYS A 173 6.57 -5.34 20.46
CA CYS A 173 7.38 -5.05 19.28
C CYS A 173 7.72 -3.55 19.25
N ILE A 174 9.00 -3.20 19.12
CA ILE A 174 9.39 -1.85 18.71
C ILE A 174 9.43 -1.82 17.19
N LYS A 175 8.45 -1.15 16.58
CA LYS A 175 8.26 -1.14 15.13
C LYS A 175 8.83 0.14 14.50
N ASP A 176 10.06 0.05 14.04
CA ASP A 176 10.75 1.09 13.27
C ASP A 176 10.54 0.91 11.77
N MET A 177 9.37 1.31 11.29
CA MET A 177 8.94 1.16 9.89
C MET A 177 9.80 1.94 8.88
N ALA A 178 10.54 2.96 9.34
CA ALA A 178 11.32 3.84 8.46
C ALA A 178 12.83 3.63 8.58
N GLY A 179 13.31 2.73 9.44
CA GLY A 179 14.74 2.49 9.64
C GLY A 179 15.46 3.66 10.33
N LEU A 180 14.78 4.36 11.24
CA LEU A 180 15.26 5.54 11.95
C LEU A 180 15.97 5.20 13.27
N LEU A 181 15.74 4.02 13.82
CA LEU A 181 16.27 3.62 15.12
C LEU A 181 17.79 3.44 15.03
N THR A 182 18.54 4.39 15.58
CA THR A 182 20.00 4.32 15.61
C THR A 182 20.48 3.28 16.63
N PRO A 183 21.70 2.72 16.49
CA PRO A 183 22.16 1.65 17.37
C PRO A 183 22.21 2.02 18.86
N TYR A 184 22.69 3.22 19.19
CA TYR A 184 22.74 3.67 20.58
C TYR A 184 21.35 3.92 21.15
N LYS A 185 20.42 4.45 20.35
CA LYS A 185 19.02 4.61 20.77
C LYS A 185 18.32 3.28 20.94
N ALA A 186 18.62 2.28 20.10
CA ALA A 186 18.13 0.92 20.28
C ALA A 186 18.59 0.36 21.63
N TYR A 187 19.88 0.49 21.96
CA TYR A 187 20.41 0.03 23.25
C TYR A 187 19.71 0.73 24.43
N GLU A 188 19.63 2.05 24.41
CA GLU A 188 19.00 2.86 25.48
C GLU A 188 17.53 2.49 25.68
N LEU A 189 16.75 2.45 24.60
CA LEU A 189 15.32 2.18 24.66
C LEU A 189 15.04 0.76 25.13
N ILE A 190 15.72 -0.24 24.54
CA ILE A 190 15.48 -1.64 24.91
C ILE A 190 15.90 -1.90 26.35
N LYS A 191 17.02 -1.33 26.80
CA LYS A 191 17.45 -1.46 28.19
C LYS A 191 16.41 -0.87 29.14
N LEU A 192 15.92 0.34 28.86
CA LEU A 192 14.87 0.99 29.65
C LEU A 192 13.60 0.12 29.71
N LEU A 193 13.18 -0.46 28.59
CA LEU A 193 12.01 -1.33 28.55
C LEU A 193 12.22 -2.63 29.35
N LYS A 194 13.38 -3.29 29.22
CA LYS A 194 13.68 -4.53 29.97
C LYS A 194 13.81 -4.30 31.48
N GLU A 195 14.15 -3.09 31.92
CA GLU A 195 14.17 -2.72 33.34
C GLU A 195 12.75 -2.57 33.93
N ASN A 196 11.74 -2.32 33.09
CA ASN A 196 10.37 -2.02 33.53
C ASN A 196 9.33 -3.06 33.08
N ILE A 197 9.68 -3.96 32.15
CA ILE A 197 8.75 -4.88 31.49
C ILE A 197 9.35 -6.29 31.45
N SER A 198 8.54 -7.27 31.85
CA SER A 198 8.94 -8.68 31.95
C SER A 198 8.66 -9.51 30.69
N ILE A 199 7.65 -9.14 29.89
CA ILE A 199 7.29 -9.86 28.67
C ILE A 199 8.39 -9.74 27.59
N PRO A 200 8.45 -10.69 26.63
CA PRO A 200 9.45 -10.64 25.56
C PRO A 200 9.36 -9.37 24.72
N ILE A 201 10.51 -8.85 24.29
CA ILE A 201 10.60 -7.68 23.41
C ILE A 201 11.21 -8.08 22.08
N GLU A 202 10.49 -7.76 21.01
CA GLU A 202 10.93 -7.88 19.63
C GLU A 202 11.31 -6.52 19.04
N VAL A 203 12.34 -6.49 18.21
CA VAL A 203 12.70 -5.29 17.44
C VAL A 203 12.52 -5.54 15.96
N HIS A 204 11.72 -4.68 15.34
CA HIS A 204 11.47 -4.64 13.91
C HIS A 204 12.04 -3.36 13.34
N SER A 205 12.94 -3.45 12.37
CA SER A 205 13.47 -2.27 11.67
C SER A 205 13.76 -2.57 10.21
N HIS A 206 13.51 -1.58 9.35
CA HIS A 206 13.89 -1.65 7.94
C HIS A 206 15.34 -1.18 7.74
N TYR A 207 16.03 -1.75 6.75
CA TYR A 207 17.43 -1.49 6.43
C TYR A 207 17.63 -0.22 5.56
N VAL A 208 16.64 0.69 5.52
CA VAL A 208 16.55 1.81 4.56
C VAL A 208 17.87 2.58 4.49
N GLY A 209 18.32 3.11 5.63
CA GLY A 209 19.57 3.85 5.74
C GLY A 209 20.77 3.01 6.20
N GLY A 210 20.67 1.69 6.16
CA GLY A 210 21.77 0.75 6.46
C GLY A 210 22.11 0.51 7.93
N MET A 211 21.38 1.11 8.88
CA MET A 211 21.70 1.01 10.31
C MET A 211 21.10 -0.21 11.02
N ALA A 212 20.05 -0.83 10.47
CA ALA A 212 19.24 -1.79 11.22
C ALA A 212 20.03 -3.02 11.72
N VAL A 213 21.05 -3.51 11.00
CA VAL A 213 21.94 -4.59 11.48
C VAL A 213 22.62 -4.17 12.79
N ALA A 214 23.24 -2.99 12.83
CA ALA A 214 23.91 -2.49 14.03
C ALA A 214 22.90 -2.21 15.16
N SER A 215 21.70 -1.72 14.82
CA SER A 215 20.62 -1.51 15.78
C SER A 215 20.10 -2.80 16.39
N TYR A 216 20.02 -3.88 15.63
CA TYR A 216 19.67 -5.20 16.16
C TYR A 216 20.74 -5.74 17.10
N VAL A 217 22.03 -5.64 16.73
CA VAL A 217 23.12 -6.06 17.63
C VAL A 217 23.02 -5.31 18.96
N LYS A 218 22.84 -3.99 18.92
CA LYS A 218 22.68 -3.18 20.13
C LYS A 218 21.40 -3.47 20.92
N ALA A 219 20.29 -3.73 20.25
CA ALA A 219 19.05 -4.13 20.91
C ALA A 219 19.21 -5.48 21.63
N VAL A 220 19.85 -6.46 21.00
CA VAL A 220 20.08 -7.80 21.57
C VAL A 220 21.03 -7.71 22.76
N GLU A 221 22.12 -6.95 22.66
CA GLU A 221 23.01 -6.65 23.79
C GLU A 221 22.28 -6.00 24.97
N ALA A 222 21.26 -5.16 24.70
CA ALA A 222 20.41 -4.54 25.71
C ALA A 222 19.30 -5.46 26.26
N GLY A 223 19.15 -6.66 25.69
CA GLY A 223 18.24 -7.69 26.20
C GLY A 223 16.98 -7.93 25.38
N ALA A 224 16.89 -7.40 24.14
CA ALA A 224 15.85 -7.82 23.20
C ALA A 224 15.85 -9.35 23.03
N ASP A 225 14.66 -9.92 22.87
CA ASP A 225 14.45 -11.36 22.86
C ASP A 225 14.30 -11.90 21.43
N ILE A 226 13.74 -11.08 20.52
CA ILE A 226 13.43 -11.46 19.13
C ILE A 226 13.82 -10.30 18.19
N ILE A 227 14.21 -10.62 16.96
CA ILE A 227 14.40 -9.64 15.86
C ILE A 227 13.77 -10.15 14.56
N ASP A 228 13.27 -9.23 13.74
CA ASP A 228 12.72 -9.53 12.41
C ASP A 228 13.81 -9.49 11.33
N THR A 229 13.91 -10.54 10.52
CA THR A 229 14.87 -10.61 9.41
C THR A 229 14.20 -11.09 8.12
N ALA A 230 14.90 -11.02 7.00
CA ALA A 230 14.48 -11.59 5.73
C ALA A 230 15.62 -12.42 5.10
N SER A 231 15.31 -13.34 4.20
CA SER A 231 16.32 -14.05 3.40
C SER A 231 17.06 -13.08 2.48
N VAL A 232 18.37 -13.27 2.29
CA VAL A 232 19.25 -12.32 1.60
C VAL A 232 18.76 -11.80 0.23
N PRO A 233 18.07 -12.56 -0.66
CA PRO A 233 17.61 -12.02 -1.95
C PRO A 233 16.48 -10.99 -1.81
N LEU A 234 15.73 -11.04 -0.70
CA LEU A 234 14.68 -10.09 -0.35
C LEU A 234 15.06 -9.19 0.84
N ALA A 235 16.30 -9.19 1.29
CA ALA A 235 16.78 -8.30 2.34
C ALA A 235 17.27 -6.95 1.78
N PHE A 236 17.77 -6.09 2.68
CA PHE A 236 18.40 -4.78 2.39
C PHE A 236 17.46 -3.72 1.80
N GLY A 237 17.99 -2.52 1.58
CA GLY A 237 17.25 -1.37 1.08
C GLY A 237 16.03 -1.11 1.96
N VAL A 238 14.86 -1.02 1.36
CA VAL A 238 13.60 -0.81 2.09
C VAL A 238 13.07 -2.07 2.79
N SER A 239 13.77 -3.20 2.76
CA SER A 239 13.40 -4.45 3.46
C SER A 239 14.14 -4.62 4.79
N GLN A 240 13.97 -5.76 5.46
CA GLN A 240 14.65 -6.12 6.70
C GLN A 240 16.13 -6.51 6.49
N PRO A 241 16.95 -6.54 7.56
CA PRO A 241 18.28 -7.13 7.54
C PRO A 241 18.29 -8.61 7.12
N PRO A 242 19.34 -9.06 6.42
CA PRO A 242 19.50 -10.46 6.03
C PRO A 242 19.71 -11.38 7.23
N VAL A 243 18.92 -12.45 7.33
CA VAL A 243 18.99 -13.45 8.41
C VAL A 243 20.38 -14.08 8.51
N GLU A 244 21.00 -14.38 7.37
CA GLU A 244 22.28 -15.07 7.28
C GLU A 244 23.40 -14.25 7.93
N THR A 245 23.34 -12.92 7.78
CA THR A 245 24.31 -12.00 8.40
C THR A 245 24.14 -11.97 9.91
N LEU A 246 22.90 -11.88 10.41
CA LEU A 246 22.62 -11.80 11.85
C LEU A 246 22.95 -13.12 12.56
N VAL A 247 22.60 -14.26 11.96
CA VAL A 247 22.99 -15.59 12.45
C VAL A 247 24.51 -15.70 12.54
N ARG A 248 25.25 -15.21 11.52
CA ARG A 248 26.72 -15.23 11.56
C ARG A 248 27.29 -14.29 12.61
N ILE A 249 26.73 -13.10 12.78
CA ILE A 249 27.17 -12.11 13.78
C ILE A 249 27.07 -12.67 15.20
N PHE A 250 25.98 -13.35 15.53
CA PHE A 250 25.77 -13.89 16.88
C PHE A 250 26.44 -15.25 17.11
N SER A 251 26.97 -15.89 16.07
CA SER A 251 27.62 -17.20 16.16
C SER A 251 28.80 -17.19 17.13
N GLY A 252 28.81 -18.12 18.08
CA GLY A 252 29.86 -18.20 19.12
C GLY A 252 29.77 -17.12 20.21
N THR A 253 28.72 -16.31 20.22
CA THR A 253 28.41 -15.37 21.31
C THR A 253 27.34 -15.97 22.24
N PRO A 254 27.07 -15.38 23.43
CA PRO A 254 25.95 -15.80 24.28
C PRO A 254 24.57 -15.67 23.61
N PHE A 255 24.48 -14.97 22.48
CA PHE A 255 23.25 -14.75 21.72
C PHE A 255 23.10 -15.68 20.51
N ASP A 256 23.99 -16.66 20.35
CA ASP A 256 23.98 -17.57 19.19
C ASP A 256 22.59 -18.18 18.97
N THR A 257 22.06 -17.99 17.76
CA THR A 257 20.72 -18.44 17.36
C THR A 257 20.62 -19.96 17.22
N GLY A 258 21.74 -20.64 16.95
CA GLY A 258 21.77 -22.06 16.61
C GLY A 258 21.16 -22.42 15.23
N LEU A 259 20.76 -21.43 14.42
CA LEU A 259 20.15 -21.68 13.11
C LEU A 259 21.19 -22.19 12.09
N ASN A 260 20.75 -23.12 11.23
CA ASN A 260 21.61 -23.75 10.24
C ASN A 260 21.83 -22.84 9.01
N LEU A 261 23.01 -22.23 8.91
CA LEU A 261 23.39 -21.37 7.79
C LEU A 261 23.27 -22.04 6.40
N ASN A 262 23.57 -23.34 6.27
CA ASN A 262 23.47 -24.01 4.97
C ASN A 262 22.01 -24.11 4.50
N LEU A 263 21.08 -24.40 5.41
CA LEU A 263 19.65 -24.41 5.11
C LEU A 263 19.15 -23.00 4.75
N LEU A 264 19.66 -21.96 5.41
CA LEU A 264 19.34 -20.57 5.07
C LEU A 264 19.80 -20.22 3.65
N PHE A 265 20.99 -20.66 3.23
CA PHE A 265 21.47 -20.45 1.86
C PHE A 265 20.69 -21.26 0.83
N GLU A 266 20.24 -22.48 1.14
CA GLU A 266 19.34 -23.24 0.25
C GLU A 266 18.02 -22.49 0.01
N ILE A 267 17.46 -21.88 1.06
CA ILE A 267 16.27 -21.02 0.97
C ILE A 267 16.57 -19.75 0.16
N ALA A 268 17.73 -19.14 0.37
CA ALA A 268 18.16 -17.98 -0.40
C ALA A 268 18.32 -18.31 -1.90
N ASP A 269 18.82 -19.49 -2.26
CA ASP A 269 18.96 -19.90 -3.65
C ASP A 269 17.59 -19.97 -4.34
N TYR A 270 16.57 -20.52 -3.68
CA TYR A 270 15.19 -20.51 -4.20
C TYR A 270 14.70 -19.09 -4.50
N PHE A 271 14.82 -18.18 -3.54
CA PHE A 271 14.35 -16.81 -3.71
C PHE A 271 15.16 -16.02 -4.74
N GLU A 272 16.46 -16.31 -4.89
CA GLU A 272 17.28 -15.69 -5.92
C GLU A 272 16.89 -16.15 -7.32
N GLU A 273 16.59 -17.44 -7.49
CA GLU A 273 16.09 -17.96 -8.77
C GLU A 273 14.69 -17.42 -9.08
N LEU A 274 13.81 -17.35 -8.08
CA LEU A 274 12.50 -16.72 -8.23
C LEU A 274 12.64 -15.26 -8.68
N ARG A 275 13.52 -14.50 -8.01
CA ARG A 275 13.79 -13.10 -8.34
C ARG A 275 14.24 -12.95 -9.80
N LYS A 276 15.19 -13.77 -10.26
CA LYS A 276 15.67 -13.75 -11.65
C LYS A 276 14.55 -14.11 -12.63
N LYS A 277 13.85 -15.21 -12.39
CA LYS A 277 12.75 -15.72 -13.23
C LYS A 277 11.65 -14.67 -13.41
N ARG A 278 11.33 -13.94 -12.34
CA ARG A 278 10.28 -12.91 -12.32
C ARG A 278 10.79 -11.52 -12.72
N GLY A 279 12.10 -11.34 -12.86
CA GLY A 279 12.73 -10.04 -13.09
C GLY A 279 12.45 -9.04 -11.97
N PHE A 280 12.47 -9.49 -10.73
CA PHE A 280 12.40 -8.62 -9.57
C PHE A 280 13.78 -8.03 -9.22
N GLU A 281 13.78 -6.84 -8.61
CA GLU A 281 15.00 -6.21 -8.13
C GLU A 281 15.41 -6.71 -6.73
N ARG A 282 16.70 -6.59 -6.42
CA ARG A 282 17.22 -6.77 -5.06
C ARG A 282 17.03 -5.49 -4.26
N GLY A 283 16.94 -5.62 -2.93
CA GLY A 283 17.03 -4.47 -2.04
C GLY A 283 18.40 -3.80 -2.14
N VAL A 284 18.40 -2.48 -2.38
CA VAL A 284 19.60 -1.65 -2.39
C VAL A 284 19.28 -0.35 -1.67
N THR A 285 20.17 0.08 -0.76
CA THR A 285 20.09 1.41 -0.16
C THR A 285 20.61 2.44 -1.15
N ARG A 286 19.71 3.26 -1.71
CA ARG A 286 20.04 4.32 -2.68
C ARG A 286 20.28 5.64 -1.94
N LEU A 287 20.88 6.62 -2.62
CA LEU A 287 21.10 7.96 -2.06
C LEU A 287 19.78 8.61 -1.58
N ASN A 288 18.70 8.44 -2.35
CA ASN A 288 17.38 8.96 -1.97
C ASN A 288 16.80 8.24 -0.75
N ASP A 289 17.08 6.95 -0.57
CA ASP A 289 16.65 6.22 0.62
C ASP A 289 17.37 6.73 1.87
N MET A 290 18.68 7.02 1.76
CA MET A 290 19.45 7.59 2.88
C MET A 290 18.98 8.99 3.31
N ARG A 291 18.30 9.74 2.43
CA ARG A 291 17.70 11.03 2.78
C ARG A 291 16.55 10.89 3.79
N VAL A 292 16.08 9.66 4.08
CA VAL A 292 15.17 9.38 5.20
C VAL A 292 15.69 9.94 6.54
N PHE A 293 17.01 10.03 6.74
CA PHE A 293 17.56 10.63 7.95
C PHE A 293 17.34 12.15 8.06
N SER A 294 17.09 12.81 6.93
CA SER A 294 16.76 14.22 6.89
C SER A 294 15.25 14.46 6.95
N HIS A 295 14.49 13.87 6.02
CA HIS A 295 13.06 14.16 5.87
C HIS A 295 12.13 13.17 6.59
N GLN A 296 12.64 12.01 7.06
CA GLN A 296 11.89 10.94 7.72
C GLN A 296 10.74 10.33 6.89
N VAL A 297 10.70 10.61 5.59
CA VAL A 297 9.72 10.08 4.62
C VAL A 297 10.12 8.66 4.24
N PRO A 298 9.28 7.64 4.49
CA PRO A 298 9.57 6.27 4.07
C PRO A 298 9.72 6.13 2.55
N GLY A 299 10.56 5.19 2.09
CA GLY A 299 10.88 5.03 0.67
C GLY A 299 9.66 4.81 -0.24
N GLY A 300 8.70 3.97 0.18
CA GLY A 300 7.46 3.74 -0.60
C GLY A 300 6.62 5.02 -0.76
N MET A 301 6.58 5.86 0.27
CA MET A 301 5.92 7.17 0.20
C MET A 301 6.66 8.13 -0.74
N LEU A 302 7.99 8.13 -0.72
CA LEU A 302 8.80 8.97 -1.60
C LEU A 302 8.58 8.64 -3.09
N THR A 303 8.57 7.36 -3.44
CA THR A 303 8.31 6.92 -4.83
C THR A 303 6.92 7.34 -5.29
N ASN A 304 5.92 7.21 -4.41
CA ASN A 304 4.55 7.65 -4.68
C ASN A 304 4.49 9.17 -4.91
N LEU A 305 5.10 9.97 -4.03
CA LEU A 305 5.18 11.44 -4.16
C LEU A 305 5.85 11.86 -5.48
N VAL A 306 6.94 11.19 -5.87
CA VAL A 306 7.63 11.46 -7.14
C VAL A 306 6.72 11.14 -8.34
N SER A 307 6.01 10.02 -8.31
CA SER A 307 5.05 9.66 -9.37
C SER A 307 3.92 10.69 -9.47
N GLN A 308 3.42 11.18 -8.33
CA GLN A 308 2.35 12.18 -8.28
C GLN A 308 2.79 13.51 -8.88
N LEU A 309 3.96 14.01 -8.47
CA LEU A 309 4.50 15.25 -9.01
C LEU A 309 4.78 15.12 -10.51
N LYS A 310 5.22 13.96 -11.00
CA LYS A 310 5.37 13.71 -12.45
C LYS A 310 4.03 13.81 -13.18
N GLN A 311 2.98 13.16 -12.68
CA GLN A 311 1.65 13.20 -13.29
C GLN A 311 1.06 14.62 -13.34
N GLN A 312 1.48 15.49 -12.41
CA GLN A 312 1.06 16.88 -12.34
C GLN A 312 2.06 17.84 -13.02
N ASN A 313 3.04 17.33 -13.78
CA ASN A 313 4.10 18.11 -14.42
C ASN A 313 4.85 19.06 -13.47
N ALA A 314 5.02 18.65 -12.21
CA ALA A 314 5.57 19.45 -11.10
C ALA A 314 6.74 18.76 -10.39
N LEU A 315 7.47 17.86 -11.07
CA LEU A 315 8.58 17.11 -10.48
C LEU A 315 9.71 18.02 -9.95
N ASP A 316 9.90 19.18 -10.58
CA ASP A 316 10.83 20.22 -10.16
C ASP A 316 10.56 20.72 -8.72
N LYS A 317 9.33 20.57 -8.23
CA LYS A 317 8.92 20.99 -6.88
C LYS A 317 9.21 19.97 -5.78
N ILE A 318 9.77 18.80 -6.09
CA ILE A 318 10.03 17.73 -5.09
C ILE A 318 10.84 18.23 -3.88
N GLY A 319 11.83 19.11 -4.10
CA GLY A 319 12.62 19.68 -3.00
C GLY A 319 11.76 20.45 -2.00
N GLN A 320 10.87 21.31 -2.50
CA GLN A 320 9.94 22.10 -1.67
C GLN A 320 8.97 21.19 -0.91
N VAL A 321 8.48 20.11 -1.55
CA VAL A 321 7.61 19.12 -0.89
C VAL A 321 8.33 18.43 0.27
N LEU A 322 9.58 18.01 0.08
CA LEU A 322 10.37 17.37 1.14
C LEU A 322 10.65 18.31 2.32
N GLU A 323 10.76 19.62 2.08
CA GLU A 323 10.89 20.63 3.13
C GLU A 323 9.56 20.95 3.83
N GLU A 324 8.43 20.81 3.13
CA GLU A 324 7.10 21.08 3.67
C GLU A 324 6.57 19.93 4.54
N ILE A 325 6.93 18.68 4.23
CA ILE A 325 6.48 17.49 4.99
C ILE A 325 6.76 17.61 6.50
N PRO A 326 7.98 17.94 6.98
CA PRO A 326 8.24 18.12 8.41
C PRO A 326 7.36 19.20 9.05
N ARG A 327 7.02 20.26 8.31
CA ARG A 327 6.17 21.36 8.80
C ARG A 327 4.72 20.93 8.95
N VAL A 328 4.16 20.26 7.93
CA VAL A 328 2.82 19.67 8.01
C VAL A 328 2.75 18.64 9.13
N ARG A 329 3.77 17.80 9.27
CA ARG A 329 3.86 16.83 10.36
C ARG A 329 3.83 17.52 11.72
N GLN A 330 4.58 18.61 11.91
CA GLN A 330 4.55 19.40 13.14
C GLN A 330 3.17 19.98 13.40
N ASP A 331 2.57 20.64 12.41
CA ASP A 331 1.25 21.26 12.53
C ASP A 331 0.18 20.26 12.96
N LEU A 332 0.26 19.03 12.45
CA LEU A 332 -0.67 17.93 12.71
C LEU A 332 -0.35 17.15 14.00
N GLY A 333 0.49 17.67 14.90
CA GLY A 333 0.76 17.05 16.19
C GLY A 333 1.78 15.90 16.13
N PHE A 334 2.71 15.95 15.18
CA PHE A 334 3.81 15.01 14.99
C PHE A 334 3.43 13.54 14.75
N PRO A 335 2.42 13.18 13.93
CA PRO A 335 2.10 11.78 13.68
C PRO A 335 3.32 11.00 13.17
N PRO A 336 3.52 9.73 13.58
CA PRO A 336 4.43 8.84 12.87
C PRO A 336 4.04 8.74 11.39
N LEU A 337 5.02 8.63 10.49
CA LEU A 337 4.75 8.52 9.05
C LEU A 337 4.62 7.05 8.65
N VAL A 338 3.53 6.42 9.07
CA VAL A 338 3.13 5.05 8.70
C VAL A 338 1.76 5.09 8.03
N THR A 339 1.34 4.06 7.29
CA THR A 339 0.00 4.08 6.68
C THR A 339 -1.09 4.11 7.77
N PRO A 340 -2.11 4.99 7.69
CA PRO A 340 -2.39 5.94 6.60
C PRO A 340 -1.81 7.36 6.78
N THR A 341 -1.29 7.70 7.96
CA THR A 341 -0.83 9.06 8.32
C THR A 341 0.29 9.58 7.42
N SER A 342 1.14 8.70 6.88
CA SER A 342 2.16 9.04 5.87
C SER A 342 1.54 9.66 4.61
N GLN A 343 0.45 9.10 4.09
CA GLN A 343 -0.26 9.66 2.95
C GLN A 343 -0.92 10.99 3.30
N ILE A 344 -1.60 11.08 4.46
CA ILE A 344 -2.28 12.31 4.92
C ILE A 344 -1.30 13.49 4.96
N VAL A 345 -0.14 13.30 5.59
CA VAL A 345 0.91 14.34 5.67
C VAL A 345 1.49 14.64 4.29
N GLY A 346 1.78 13.61 3.49
CA GLY A 346 2.38 13.75 2.17
C GLY A 346 1.52 14.54 1.18
N VAL A 347 0.24 14.18 1.09
CA VAL A 347 -0.73 14.85 0.19
C VAL A 347 -0.87 16.31 0.56
N GLN A 348 -1.05 16.61 1.85
CA GLN A 348 -1.21 17.98 2.30
C GLN A 348 0.06 18.81 2.01
N ALA A 349 1.26 18.22 2.14
CA ALA A 349 2.49 18.91 1.78
C ALA A 349 2.59 19.20 0.28
N VAL A 350 2.20 18.24 -0.58
CA VAL A 350 2.12 18.45 -2.03
C VAL A 350 1.14 19.58 -2.36
N LEU A 351 -0.07 19.57 -1.78
CA LEU A 351 -1.07 20.60 -2.01
C LEU A 351 -0.61 21.98 -1.54
N ASN A 352 0.02 22.08 -0.37
CA ASN A 352 0.58 23.34 0.14
C ASN A 352 1.58 23.96 -0.86
N VAL A 353 2.47 23.13 -1.43
CA VAL A 353 3.50 23.56 -2.38
C VAL A 353 2.91 23.94 -3.74
N LEU A 354 1.96 23.15 -4.24
CA LEU A 354 1.34 23.41 -5.54
C LEU A 354 0.46 24.65 -5.54
N MET A 355 -0.27 24.87 -4.46
CA MET A 355 -1.17 26.02 -4.30
C MET A 355 -0.44 27.31 -3.93
N GLY A 356 0.83 27.22 -3.51
CA GLY A 356 1.61 28.37 -3.02
C GLY A 356 1.11 28.93 -1.69
N GLU A 357 0.16 28.25 -1.03
CA GLU A 357 -0.42 28.65 0.25
C GLU A 357 -0.77 27.41 1.09
N ARG A 358 -0.30 27.39 2.35
CA ARG A 358 -0.52 26.27 3.27
C ARG A 358 -2.00 26.12 3.63
N TYR A 359 -2.56 24.92 3.51
CA TYR A 359 -3.95 24.57 3.83
C TYR A 359 -5.00 25.43 3.09
N LYS A 360 -4.70 25.87 1.86
CA LYS A 360 -5.71 26.48 0.98
C LYS A 360 -6.71 25.42 0.49
N ILE A 361 -6.20 24.24 0.14
CA ILE A 361 -6.99 23.04 -0.14
C ILE A 361 -6.62 22.01 0.91
N VAL A 362 -7.64 21.42 1.53
CA VAL A 362 -7.51 20.46 2.63
C VAL A 362 -8.33 19.22 2.29
N PRO A 363 -7.69 18.08 2.00
CA PRO A 363 -8.37 16.80 1.76
C PRO A 363 -9.22 16.38 2.95
N GLU A 364 -10.27 15.59 2.69
CA GLU A 364 -11.18 15.14 3.74
C GLU A 364 -10.46 14.26 4.77
N GLU A 365 -9.45 13.49 4.39
CA GLU A 365 -8.69 12.67 5.32
C GLU A 365 -7.84 13.51 6.29
N VAL A 366 -7.37 14.68 5.86
CA VAL A 366 -6.71 15.64 6.75
C VAL A 366 -7.74 16.22 7.72
N LYS A 367 -8.93 16.60 7.24
CA LYS A 367 -10.01 17.07 8.12
C LYS A 367 -10.42 15.99 9.12
N ALA A 368 -10.59 14.75 8.67
CA ALA A 368 -10.98 13.62 9.49
C ALA A 368 -9.91 13.29 10.54
N TYR A 369 -8.62 13.39 10.17
CA TYR A 369 -7.50 13.30 11.12
C TYR A 369 -7.59 14.37 12.20
N VAL A 370 -7.77 15.63 11.82
CA VAL A 370 -7.88 16.74 12.78
C VAL A 370 -9.13 16.62 13.65
N LYS A 371 -10.23 16.09 13.12
CA LYS A 371 -11.45 15.78 13.89
C LYS A 371 -11.27 14.59 14.84
N GLY A 372 -10.19 13.82 14.74
CA GLY A 372 -9.86 12.68 15.60
C GLY A 372 -10.33 11.32 15.09
N TYR A 373 -10.84 11.20 13.86
CA TYR A 373 -11.38 9.94 13.33
C TYR A 373 -10.34 8.84 13.07
N TYR A 374 -9.04 9.20 13.08
CA TYR A 374 -7.93 8.24 13.00
C TYR A 374 -7.35 7.87 14.37
N GLY A 375 -7.79 8.53 15.45
CA GLY A 375 -7.18 8.43 16.77
C GLY A 375 -6.59 9.76 17.25
N ARG A 376 -6.00 9.75 18.44
CA ARG A 376 -5.41 10.93 19.08
C ARG A 376 -3.99 11.16 18.56
N PRO A 377 -3.65 12.38 18.11
CA PRO A 377 -2.28 12.70 17.72
C PRO A 377 -1.31 12.65 18.92
N PRO A 378 -0.02 12.35 18.70
CA PRO A 378 0.99 12.32 19.78
C PRO A 378 1.14 13.64 20.55
N ALA A 379 0.82 14.76 19.90
CA ALA A 379 0.82 16.09 20.49
C ALA A 379 -0.40 16.90 20.06
N PRO A 380 -0.79 17.94 20.82
CA PRO A 380 -1.85 18.84 20.41
C PRO A 380 -1.56 19.44 19.02
N ILE A 381 -2.59 19.46 18.18
CA ILE A 381 -2.58 20.16 16.90
C ILE A 381 -2.65 21.66 17.17
N ASP A 382 -1.88 22.46 16.45
CA ASP A 382 -1.89 23.92 16.59
C ASP A 382 -3.30 24.49 16.37
N GLU A 383 -3.77 25.34 17.27
CA GLU A 383 -5.15 25.85 17.26
C GLU A 383 -5.47 26.71 16.02
N VAL A 384 -4.48 27.43 15.49
CA VAL A 384 -4.65 28.21 14.25
C VAL A 384 -4.81 27.27 13.06
N ILE A 385 -3.96 26.24 12.99
CA ILE A 385 -4.05 25.23 11.93
C ILE A 385 -5.36 24.44 12.03
N LYS A 386 -5.73 24.00 13.24
CA LYS A 386 -6.99 23.30 13.51
C LYS A 386 -8.17 24.12 13.00
N LYS A 387 -8.25 25.41 13.34
CA LYS A 387 -9.31 26.31 12.85
C LYS A 387 -9.27 26.52 11.33
N LYS A 388 -8.08 26.52 10.71
CA LYS A 388 -7.95 26.61 9.24
C LYS A 388 -8.46 25.36 8.53
N ILE A 389 -8.29 24.18 9.13
CA ILE A 389 -8.67 22.88 8.54
C ILE A 389 -10.16 22.58 8.75
N ILE A 390 -10.66 22.71 9.99
CA ILE A 390 -12.03 22.25 10.35
C ILE A 390 -12.99 23.39 10.73
N GLY A 391 -12.54 24.64 10.70
CA GLY A 391 -13.40 25.81 10.94
C GLY A 391 -14.02 25.82 12.34
N LYS A 392 -15.34 25.62 12.40
CA LYS A 392 -16.15 25.57 13.63
C LYS A 392 -16.56 24.14 14.02
N GLU A 393 -16.19 23.15 13.22
CA GLU A 393 -16.49 21.75 13.53
C GLU A 393 -15.70 21.31 14.78
N LYS A 394 -16.17 20.24 15.43
CA LYS A 394 -15.60 19.76 16.69
C LYS A 394 -14.87 18.44 16.51
N GLU A 395 -13.85 18.27 17.34
CA GLU A 395 -13.13 17.02 17.53
C GLU A 395 -14.01 16.01 18.28
N ILE A 396 -13.83 14.72 17.96
CA ILE A 396 -14.39 13.62 18.74
C ILE A 396 -13.50 13.34 19.96
N ASN A 397 -14.10 12.96 21.08
CA ASN A 397 -13.38 12.60 22.31
C ASN A 397 -13.43 11.10 22.65
N CYS A 398 -14.26 10.33 21.93
CA CYS A 398 -14.38 8.88 22.06
C CYS A 398 -13.35 8.13 21.18
N ARG A 399 -13.40 6.80 21.17
CA ARG A 399 -12.71 5.99 20.16
C ARG A 399 -13.50 6.13 18.85
N PRO A 400 -12.86 6.35 17.69
CA PRO A 400 -13.60 6.61 16.45
C PRO A 400 -14.54 5.47 16.04
N ALA A 401 -14.17 4.23 16.35
CA ALA A 401 -14.99 3.06 16.06
C ALA A 401 -16.33 3.04 16.81
N ASP A 402 -16.43 3.74 17.95
CA ASP A 402 -17.67 3.80 18.74
C ASP A 402 -18.78 4.59 18.01
N LEU A 403 -18.43 5.33 16.94
CA LEU A 403 -19.35 6.08 16.10
C LEU A 403 -19.80 5.29 14.86
N LEU A 404 -19.29 4.07 14.67
CA LEU A 404 -19.58 3.25 13.51
C LEU A 404 -20.72 2.28 13.82
N GLU A 405 -21.70 2.25 12.92
CA GLU A 405 -22.76 1.24 12.96
C GLU A 405 -22.23 -0.15 12.57
N PRO A 406 -22.77 -1.24 13.13
CA PRO A 406 -22.43 -2.61 12.73
C PRO A 406 -22.56 -2.81 11.21
N ARG A 407 -21.67 -3.63 10.65
CA ARG A 407 -21.54 -3.81 9.19
C ARG A 407 -21.73 -5.25 8.73
N MET A 408 -21.48 -6.25 9.57
CA MET A 408 -21.50 -7.66 9.16
C MET A 408 -22.88 -8.13 8.70
N GLU A 409 -23.96 -7.74 9.38
CA GLU A 409 -25.32 -8.10 8.97
C GLU A 409 -25.69 -7.49 7.63
N LYS A 410 -25.44 -6.19 7.45
CA LYS A 410 -25.64 -5.49 6.16
C LYS A 410 -24.82 -6.12 5.03
N ALA A 411 -23.58 -6.51 5.31
CA ALA A 411 -22.72 -7.18 4.34
C ALA A 411 -23.31 -8.54 3.90
N ARG A 412 -24.03 -9.25 4.77
CA ARG A 412 -24.74 -10.49 4.42
C ARG A 412 -25.96 -10.24 3.55
N GLU A 413 -26.74 -9.24 3.89
CA GLU A 413 -27.93 -8.86 3.12
C GLU A 413 -27.57 -8.41 1.71
N GLU A 414 -26.56 -7.54 1.58
CA GLU A 414 -26.11 -7.00 0.29
C GLU A 414 -25.46 -8.06 -0.60
N LEU A 415 -24.59 -8.91 -0.04
CA LEU A 415 -23.86 -9.91 -0.83
C LEU A 415 -24.76 -11.10 -1.19
N GLY A 416 -25.70 -11.46 -0.31
CA GLY A 416 -26.69 -12.51 -0.53
C GLY A 416 -26.07 -13.81 -1.07
N ASN A 417 -26.59 -14.29 -2.20
CA ASN A 417 -26.19 -15.56 -2.80
C ASN A 417 -24.84 -15.52 -3.55
N LEU A 418 -24.17 -14.36 -3.63
CA LEU A 418 -22.81 -14.30 -4.19
C LEU A 418 -21.77 -14.88 -3.23
N ALA A 419 -22.05 -14.92 -1.93
CA ALA A 419 -21.18 -15.49 -0.93
C ALA A 419 -21.26 -17.03 -0.93
N GLN A 420 -20.11 -17.70 -0.82
CA GLN A 420 -20.02 -19.15 -0.69
C GLN A 420 -19.63 -19.58 0.73
N LYS A 421 -18.96 -18.71 1.48
CA LYS A 421 -18.44 -18.98 2.83
C LYS A 421 -18.44 -17.71 3.68
N GLU A 422 -18.27 -17.90 4.98
CA GLU A 422 -18.27 -16.82 5.96
C GLU A 422 -17.21 -15.75 5.66
N GLU A 423 -16.04 -16.17 5.18
CA GLU A 423 -14.94 -15.28 4.81
C GLU A 423 -15.26 -14.33 3.65
N ASP A 424 -16.24 -14.67 2.79
CA ASP A 424 -16.63 -13.81 1.67
C ASP A 424 -17.36 -12.55 2.18
N TYR A 425 -18.21 -12.70 3.20
CA TYR A 425 -18.87 -11.57 3.85
C TYR A 425 -17.88 -10.64 4.55
N ILE A 426 -16.86 -11.21 5.22
CA ILE A 426 -15.79 -10.42 5.84
C ILE A 426 -15.00 -9.67 4.76
N THR A 427 -14.63 -10.36 3.68
CA THR A 427 -13.89 -9.77 2.56
C THR A 427 -14.67 -8.62 1.92
N TYR A 428 -15.98 -8.81 1.73
CA TYR A 428 -16.87 -7.79 1.20
C TYR A 428 -17.08 -6.63 2.18
N ALA A 429 -17.23 -6.89 3.48
CA ALA A 429 -17.31 -5.84 4.49
C ALA A 429 -16.06 -4.94 4.51
N LEU A 430 -14.88 -5.52 4.27
CA LEU A 430 -13.61 -4.79 4.22
C LEU A 430 -13.40 -4.02 2.92
N PHE A 431 -13.68 -4.64 1.77
CA PHE A 431 -13.38 -4.12 0.44
C PHE A 431 -14.53 -4.34 -0.57
N PRO A 432 -15.70 -3.68 -0.41
CA PRO A 432 -16.92 -4.03 -1.16
C PRO A 432 -16.72 -4.10 -2.68
N GLN A 433 -16.16 -3.04 -3.27
CA GLN A 433 -15.97 -2.95 -4.72
C GLN A 433 -14.99 -4.00 -5.26
N ILE A 434 -13.88 -4.24 -4.56
CA ILE A 434 -12.84 -5.16 -5.01
C ILE A 434 -13.28 -6.60 -4.80
N ALA A 435 -13.96 -6.89 -3.69
CA ALA A 435 -14.54 -8.19 -3.42
C ALA A 435 -15.55 -8.59 -4.50
N LEU A 436 -16.43 -7.68 -4.92
CA LEU A 436 -17.39 -7.96 -6.00
C LEU A 436 -16.70 -8.28 -7.33
N LYS A 437 -15.68 -7.49 -7.72
CA LYS A 437 -14.88 -7.78 -8.93
C LYS A 437 -14.19 -9.15 -8.82
N PHE A 438 -13.63 -9.46 -7.65
CA PHE A 438 -12.98 -10.74 -7.37
C PHE A 438 -13.97 -11.92 -7.48
N PHE A 439 -15.14 -11.86 -6.84
CA PHE A 439 -16.13 -12.93 -6.89
C PHE A 439 -16.71 -13.16 -8.30
N LYS A 440 -16.78 -12.11 -9.13
CA LYS A 440 -17.20 -12.21 -10.53
C LYS A 440 -16.10 -12.69 -11.48
N GLY A 441 -14.86 -12.86 -11.00
CA GLY A 441 -13.72 -13.24 -11.83
C GLY A 441 -13.23 -12.13 -12.77
N GLU A 442 -13.50 -10.86 -12.42
CA GLU A 442 -13.16 -9.68 -13.23
C GLU A 442 -11.75 -9.13 -12.94
N ILE A 443 -11.00 -9.76 -12.03
CA ILE A 443 -9.63 -9.36 -11.70
C ILE A 443 -8.67 -9.88 -12.76
N VAL A 444 -8.00 -8.97 -13.45
CA VAL A 444 -6.87 -9.28 -14.34
C VAL A 444 -5.59 -9.31 -13.49
N PRO A 445 -4.90 -10.46 -13.37
CA PRO A 445 -3.73 -10.54 -12.52
C PRO A 445 -2.57 -9.65 -13.01
N ASP A 446 -2.14 -8.72 -12.16
CA ASP A 446 -0.85 -8.01 -12.23
C ASP A 446 0.11 -8.70 -11.26
N LEU A 447 0.89 -9.62 -11.80
CA LEU A 447 1.83 -10.40 -11.00
C LEU A 447 3.15 -9.66 -10.74
N GLY A 448 3.33 -8.44 -11.24
CA GLY A 448 4.58 -7.68 -11.14
C GLY A 448 5.83 -8.36 -11.73
N GLY A 449 6.94 -7.62 -11.64
CA GLY A 449 8.22 -8.03 -12.21
C GLY A 449 8.31 -7.76 -13.72
N GLY A 450 9.49 -7.41 -14.22
CA GLY A 450 9.72 -7.29 -15.65
C GLY A 450 10.09 -8.66 -16.19
N LEU A 451 9.21 -9.32 -16.95
CA LEU A 451 9.55 -10.55 -17.67
C LEU A 451 10.78 -10.32 -18.55
N THR A 452 11.97 -10.57 -18.01
CA THR A 452 13.19 -10.64 -18.79
C THR A 452 13.22 -12.04 -19.37
N ALA A 453 12.84 -12.17 -20.64
CA ALA A 453 13.20 -13.31 -21.43
C ALA A 453 14.74 -13.33 -21.52
N GLN A 454 15.42 -13.95 -20.55
CA GLN A 454 16.83 -14.26 -20.68
C GLN A 454 16.94 -15.43 -21.66
N SER A 455 17.10 -15.10 -22.94
CA SER A 455 17.70 -16.00 -23.91
C SER A 455 19.13 -16.30 -23.47
N THR A 456 19.39 -17.56 -23.14
CA THR A 456 20.73 -18.08 -22.97
C THR A 456 21.46 -18.05 -24.32
N SER A 457 22.40 -17.12 -24.50
CA SER A 457 23.44 -17.27 -25.53
C SER A 457 24.72 -16.53 -25.16
N ASN A 458 25.84 -17.26 -25.21
CA ASN A 458 27.21 -16.84 -25.00
C ASN A 458 27.63 -15.56 -25.74
N PRO A 459 28.65 -14.82 -25.26
CA PRO A 459 29.13 -13.61 -25.89
C PRO A 459 30.04 -13.93 -27.09
N GLY A 460 29.48 -13.87 -28.29
CA GLY A 460 30.22 -13.80 -29.56
C GLY A 460 30.16 -12.37 -30.11
N LYS A 461 31.32 -11.77 -30.36
CA LYS A 461 31.50 -10.46 -31.01
C LYS A 461 30.92 -10.43 -32.44
N GLY A 462 30.42 -9.26 -32.85
CA GLY A 462 30.35 -8.84 -34.25
C GLY A 462 29.05 -8.11 -34.57
N ASP A 463 29.16 -6.90 -35.13
CA ASP A 463 28.06 -6.16 -35.77
C ASP A 463 27.23 -7.09 -36.65
N GLU A 464 25.89 -7.07 -36.55
CA GLU A 464 25.02 -7.54 -37.62
C GLU A 464 23.58 -7.03 -37.43
N GLU A 465 23.00 -6.56 -38.54
CA GLU A 465 21.65 -6.04 -38.71
C GLU A 465 20.56 -7.01 -38.21
N MET A 466 19.37 -6.48 -37.92
CA MET A 466 18.19 -7.26 -37.48
C MET A 466 17.96 -8.47 -38.41
N ASN A 467 18.18 -9.67 -37.89
CA ASN A 467 18.11 -10.91 -38.65
C ASN A 467 16.65 -11.21 -39.04
N ILE A 468 16.43 -11.65 -40.28
CA ILE A 468 15.12 -12.06 -40.83
C ILE A 468 14.32 -12.97 -39.86
N LYS A 469 15.01 -13.76 -39.04
CA LYS A 469 14.40 -14.60 -37.99
C LYS A 469 13.66 -13.83 -36.89
N GLU A 470 14.11 -12.64 -36.51
CA GLU A 470 13.43 -11.81 -35.50
C GLU A 470 12.10 -11.25 -36.06
N ILE A 471 12.08 -10.88 -37.33
CA ILE A 471 10.86 -10.44 -38.02
C ILE A 471 9.86 -11.60 -38.14
N GLU A 472 10.32 -12.82 -38.47
CA GLU A 472 9.46 -14.01 -38.49
C GLU A 472 8.85 -14.33 -37.12
N GLN A 473 9.62 -14.16 -36.03
CA GLN A 473 9.12 -14.35 -34.67
C GLN A 473 8.06 -13.30 -34.30
N LEU A 474 8.26 -12.05 -34.69
CA LEU A 474 7.29 -10.97 -34.48
C LEU A 474 6.00 -11.20 -35.27
N ILE A 475 6.10 -11.66 -36.52
CA ILE A 475 4.93 -12.05 -37.33
C ILE A 475 4.17 -13.21 -36.67
N ASN A 476 4.88 -14.22 -36.17
CA ASN A 476 4.25 -15.34 -35.48
C ASN A 476 3.58 -14.91 -34.17
N LEU A 477 4.18 -13.99 -33.41
CA LEU A 477 3.61 -13.42 -32.19
C LEU A 477 2.32 -12.62 -32.46
N ILE A 478 2.30 -11.83 -33.53
CA ILE A 478 1.10 -11.10 -34.01
C ILE A 478 0.02 -12.08 -34.49
N ASN A 479 0.42 -13.19 -35.11
CA ASN A 479 -0.52 -14.21 -35.54
C ASN A 479 -1.15 -14.97 -34.37
N SER A 480 -0.40 -15.22 -33.29
CA SER A 480 -0.86 -15.90 -32.07
C SER A 480 -1.48 -14.97 -31.02
N SER A 481 -1.59 -13.67 -31.29
CA SER A 481 -2.23 -12.69 -30.40
C SER A 481 -3.40 -11.98 -31.09
N GLU A 482 -4.18 -11.22 -30.31
CA GLU A 482 -5.26 -10.36 -30.81
C GLU A 482 -4.76 -8.99 -31.31
N ILE A 483 -3.44 -8.83 -31.42
CA ILE A 483 -2.81 -7.57 -31.86
C ILE A 483 -2.96 -7.43 -33.37
N ASN A 484 -3.59 -6.34 -33.82
CA ASN A 484 -3.87 -6.08 -35.24
C ASN A 484 -2.76 -5.30 -35.96
N GLU A 485 -1.98 -4.52 -35.21
CA GLU A 485 -0.89 -3.71 -35.73
C GLU A 485 0.21 -3.59 -34.66
N LEU A 486 1.48 -3.71 -35.06
CA LEU A 486 2.63 -3.60 -34.19
C LEU A 486 3.61 -2.57 -34.74
N TYR A 487 3.99 -1.61 -33.90
CA TYR A 487 5.00 -0.60 -34.19
C TYR A 487 6.26 -0.86 -33.37
N ILE A 488 7.40 -0.96 -34.03
CA ILE A 488 8.70 -1.16 -33.38
C ILE A 488 9.67 -0.09 -33.85
N GLU A 489 10.32 0.56 -32.89
CA GLU A 489 11.43 1.49 -33.13
C GLU A 489 12.65 1.02 -32.35
N LYS A 490 13.73 0.70 -33.06
CA LYS A 490 15.02 0.29 -32.47
C LYS A 490 16.15 0.75 -33.38
N ASP A 491 17.18 1.37 -32.79
CA ASP A 491 18.40 1.82 -33.47
C ASP A 491 18.15 2.66 -34.75
N GLY A 492 17.12 3.51 -34.72
CA GLY A 492 16.74 4.39 -35.83
C GLY A 492 15.90 3.73 -36.94
N MET A 493 15.59 2.43 -36.81
CA MET A 493 14.74 1.69 -37.75
C MET A 493 13.30 1.62 -37.23
N LYS A 494 12.33 1.94 -38.09
CA LYS A 494 10.90 1.88 -37.81
C LYS A 494 10.24 0.76 -38.61
N VAL A 495 9.65 -0.21 -37.94
CA VAL A 495 8.94 -1.33 -38.56
C VAL A 495 7.47 -1.28 -38.14
N ASN A 496 6.57 -1.30 -39.12
CA ASN A 496 5.12 -1.46 -38.92
C ASN A 496 4.70 -2.80 -39.55
N ILE A 497 4.11 -3.68 -38.73
CA ILE A 497 3.57 -4.97 -39.17
C ILE A 497 2.05 -4.97 -38.93
N LYS A 498 1.28 -5.20 -39.99
CA LYS A 498 -0.20 -5.22 -39.96
C LYS A 498 -0.74 -6.56 -40.47
N LYS A 499 -1.69 -7.15 -39.74
CA LYS A 499 -2.29 -8.44 -40.06
C LYS A 499 -3.29 -8.29 -41.23
N GLY A 500 -3.04 -8.95 -42.36
CA GLY A 500 -3.89 -8.88 -43.55
C GLY A 500 -5.05 -9.88 -43.52
N LEU A 501 -6.28 -9.41 -43.72
CA LEU A 501 -7.46 -10.26 -43.95
C LEU A 501 -7.39 -10.83 -45.38
N VAL A 502 -7.22 -12.16 -45.51
CA VAL A 502 -7.36 -12.86 -46.80
C VAL A 502 -8.77 -13.46 -46.87
N SER A 503 -9.65 -12.88 -47.70
CA SER A 503 -10.95 -13.49 -48.03
C SER A 503 -10.90 -14.19 -49.38
N SER A 504 -11.37 -15.43 -49.44
CA SER A 504 -11.53 -16.25 -50.65
C SER A 504 -12.76 -15.85 -51.49
N THR A 505 -12.50 -15.46 -52.75
CA THR A 505 -13.25 -15.65 -54.03
C THR A 505 -14.78 -15.85 -53.99
N ASN A 506 -15.63 -15.10 -54.70
CA ASN A 506 -15.78 -15.08 -56.17
C ASN A 506 -16.97 -14.18 -56.62
N ASN A 507 -16.82 -13.65 -57.84
CA ASN A 507 -17.78 -13.10 -58.80
C ASN A 507 -18.35 -11.66 -58.66
N LEU A 508 -18.00 -10.90 -59.69
CA LEU A 508 -18.31 -9.53 -60.08
C LEU A 508 -19.61 -9.48 -60.90
N GLU A 509 -20.41 -8.42 -60.74
CA GLU A 509 -20.82 -7.51 -61.82
C GLU A 509 -21.61 -6.28 -61.26
N PRO A 510 -21.76 -5.16 -62.02
CA PRO A 510 -21.10 -3.91 -61.65
C PRO A 510 -22.06 -2.74 -61.39
N VAL A 511 -21.63 -1.75 -60.59
CA VAL A 511 -22.20 -0.40 -60.63
C VAL A 511 -21.10 0.64 -60.82
N LYS A 512 -21.40 1.54 -61.75
CA LYS A 512 -20.60 2.57 -62.41
C LYS A 512 -20.15 3.74 -61.50
N PRO A 513 -19.20 4.55 -61.98
CA PRO A 513 -18.32 5.37 -61.15
C PRO A 513 -18.95 6.71 -60.78
N THR A 514 -18.62 7.22 -59.60
CA THR A 514 -18.66 8.66 -59.34
C THR A 514 -17.46 9.10 -58.52
N GLU A 515 -16.89 10.17 -59.04
CA GLU A 515 -15.71 10.93 -58.67
C GLU A 515 -15.39 11.11 -57.18
N SER A 516 -14.08 11.15 -56.95
CA SER A 516 -13.37 11.86 -55.90
C SER A 516 -14.19 12.92 -55.15
N THR A 517 -14.51 12.63 -53.90
CA THR A 517 -14.88 13.64 -52.91
C THR A 517 -14.05 13.44 -51.64
N LYS A 518 -13.09 14.36 -51.48
CA LYS A 518 -12.71 15.06 -50.24
C LYS A 518 -12.85 14.28 -48.93
N THR A 519 -11.70 14.06 -48.30
CA THR A 519 -11.45 14.18 -46.85
C THR A 519 -12.72 14.20 -45.98
N LYS A 520 -13.13 13.03 -45.48
CA LYS A 520 -14.13 12.95 -44.41
C LYS A 520 -13.48 13.40 -43.10
N VAL A 521 -13.64 14.70 -42.89
CA VAL A 521 -13.91 15.41 -41.64
C VAL A 521 -14.04 14.49 -40.43
N VAL A 522 -13.06 14.63 -39.52
CA VAL A 522 -13.15 14.35 -38.08
C VAL A 522 -14.52 14.81 -37.59
N GLU A 523 -15.29 13.91 -36.97
CA GLU A 523 -16.53 14.29 -36.31
C GLU A 523 -16.23 15.49 -35.40
N LYS A 524 -16.80 16.64 -35.76
CA LYS A 524 -16.81 17.82 -34.92
C LYS A 524 -17.39 17.39 -33.59
N GLU A 525 -16.53 17.35 -32.58
CA GLU A 525 -16.92 17.76 -31.24
C GLU A 525 -17.85 18.96 -31.42
N THR A 526 -19.09 18.83 -30.98
CA THR A 526 -19.96 19.99 -30.78
C THR A 526 -19.18 20.94 -29.87
N GLU A 527 -18.52 21.93 -30.47
CA GLU A 527 -18.23 23.21 -29.85
C GLU A 527 -19.56 23.66 -29.25
N ILE A 528 -19.68 23.48 -27.94
CA ILE A 528 -20.69 24.19 -27.18
C ILE A 528 -20.22 25.62 -27.26
N ASP A 529 -20.95 26.42 -28.03
CA ASP A 529 -20.84 27.88 -27.99
C ASP A 529 -21.03 28.25 -26.51
N LEU A 530 -19.92 28.53 -25.81
CA LEU A 530 -19.95 28.95 -24.43
C LEU A 530 -20.60 30.34 -24.45
N ASP A 531 -21.92 30.37 -24.31
CA ASP A 531 -22.71 31.50 -23.81
C ASP A 531 -21.87 32.17 -22.70
N GLU A 532 -21.75 33.51 -22.64
CA GLU A 532 -20.80 34.22 -21.75
C GLU A 532 -20.90 33.79 -20.25
N ASP A 533 -21.99 33.13 -19.88
CA ASP A 533 -22.27 32.62 -18.55
C ASP A 533 -21.92 31.14 -18.32
N ILE A 534 -21.50 30.36 -19.32
CA ILE A 534 -21.13 28.94 -19.14
C ILE A 534 -19.63 28.81 -18.84
N VAL A 535 -19.31 28.11 -17.75
CA VAL A 535 -17.93 27.83 -17.32
C VAL A 535 -17.67 26.34 -17.17
N GLU A 536 -16.41 25.97 -17.38
CA GLU A 536 -15.90 24.62 -17.13
C GLU A 536 -15.44 24.49 -15.68
N ILE A 537 -15.94 23.46 -15.00
CA ILE A 537 -15.33 22.99 -13.75
C ILE A 537 -14.38 21.86 -14.10
N LYS A 538 -13.10 22.08 -13.81
CA LYS A 538 -11.99 21.22 -14.23
C LYS A 538 -11.51 20.34 -13.08
N ALA A 539 -10.94 19.20 -13.42
CA ALA A 539 -10.25 18.34 -12.48
C ALA A 539 -9.03 19.09 -11.89
N SER A 540 -9.02 19.25 -10.57
CA SER A 540 -7.90 19.88 -9.85
C SER A 540 -6.73 18.93 -9.60
N MET A 541 -6.88 17.65 -9.98
CA MET A 541 -5.87 16.59 -9.81
C MET A 541 -6.12 15.44 -10.78
N VAL A 542 -5.08 14.64 -11.02
CA VAL A 542 -5.18 13.35 -11.75
C VAL A 542 -5.76 12.29 -10.82
N GLY A 543 -6.72 11.50 -11.27
CA GLY A 543 -7.33 10.44 -10.46
C GLY A 543 -8.48 9.71 -11.16
N THR A 544 -9.30 9.00 -10.41
CA THR A 544 -10.52 8.33 -10.91
C THR A 544 -11.75 9.14 -10.48
N PHE A 545 -12.57 9.55 -11.43
CA PHE A 545 -13.78 10.32 -11.17
C PHE A 545 -14.91 9.41 -10.69
N TYR A 546 -15.58 9.78 -9.59
CA TYR A 546 -16.83 9.15 -9.15
C TYR A 546 -17.91 10.20 -8.89
N GLN A 547 -19.12 9.91 -9.37
CA GLN A 547 -20.29 10.79 -9.28
C GLN A 547 -20.95 10.75 -7.90
N ALA A 548 -20.68 9.72 -7.09
CA ALA A 548 -21.32 9.47 -5.80
C ALA A 548 -20.29 9.22 -4.68
N PRO A 549 -20.64 9.48 -3.40
CA PRO A 549 -19.74 9.24 -2.26
C PRO A 549 -19.49 7.75 -1.98
N ALA A 550 -20.36 6.86 -2.44
CA ALA A 550 -20.28 5.41 -2.29
C ALA A 550 -21.06 4.73 -3.44
N PRO A 551 -20.80 3.44 -3.75
CA PRO A 551 -21.48 2.71 -4.83
C PRO A 551 -23.01 2.76 -4.77
N ASP A 552 -23.57 2.79 -3.56
CA ASP A 552 -25.01 2.69 -3.33
C ASP A 552 -25.65 4.05 -3.01
N ALA A 553 -24.83 5.12 -3.00
CA ALA A 553 -25.28 6.47 -2.72
C ALA A 553 -25.73 7.19 -4.01
N PRO A 554 -26.70 8.12 -3.92
CA PRO A 554 -27.06 8.94 -5.06
C PRO A 554 -25.87 9.81 -5.51
N PRO A 555 -25.77 10.15 -6.81
CA PRO A 555 -24.81 11.14 -7.28
C PRO A 555 -24.94 12.47 -6.54
N TYR A 556 -23.81 13.16 -6.33
CA TYR A 556 -23.80 14.48 -5.70
C TYR A 556 -24.65 15.49 -6.47
N VAL A 557 -24.62 15.45 -7.81
CA VAL A 557 -25.40 16.29 -8.71
C VAL A 557 -25.79 15.55 -9.98
N LYS A 558 -26.83 16.04 -10.65
CA LYS A 558 -27.29 15.61 -11.97
C LYS A 558 -27.33 16.79 -12.93
N GLU A 559 -27.35 16.50 -14.23
CA GLU A 559 -27.60 17.52 -15.25
C GLU A 559 -28.96 18.18 -14.99
N GLY A 560 -28.96 19.51 -14.97
CA GLY A 560 -30.12 20.33 -14.65
C GLY A 560 -30.20 20.81 -13.20
N ASP A 561 -29.34 20.30 -12.30
CA ASP A 561 -29.37 20.72 -10.88
C ASP A 561 -28.80 22.13 -10.69
N ASN A 562 -29.40 22.88 -9.75
CA ASN A 562 -28.86 24.15 -9.29
C ASN A 562 -27.86 23.90 -8.16
N VAL A 563 -26.67 24.46 -8.27
CA VAL A 563 -25.58 24.31 -7.31
C VAL A 563 -25.13 25.66 -6.78
N LYS A 564 -24.66 25.69 -5.53
CA LYS A 564 -24.07 26.89 -4.91
C LYS A 564 -22.55 26.84 -4.97
N GLU A 565 -21.91 27.99 -4.90
CA GLU A 565 -20.47 28.08 -4.64
C GLU A 565 -20.13 27.32 -3.35
N GLY A 566 -19.10 26.48 -3.42
CA GLY A 566 -18.67 25.57 -2.34
C GLY A 566 -19.44 24.24 -2.25
N GLN A 567 -20.48 24.01 -3.07
CA GLN A 567 -21.21 22.74 -3.08
C GLN A 567 -20.38 21.64 -3.76
N VAL A 568 -20.33 20.45 -3.16
CA VAL A 568 -19.63 19.28 -3.72
C VAL A 568 -20.38 18.74 -4.95
N LEU A 569 -19.63 18.47 -6.02
CA LEU A 569 -20.15 18.01 -7.32
C LEU A 569 -19.75 16.58 -7.65
N CYS A 570 -18.57 16.15 -7.21
CA CYS A 570 -18.07 14.78 -7.36
C CYS A 570 -16.93 14.52 -6.38
N ILE A 571 -16.43 13.28 -6.38
CA ILE A 571 -15.13 12.94 -5.78
C ILE A 571 -14.18 12.45 -6.87
N ILE A 572 -12.91 12.81 -6.73
CA ILE A 572 -11.82 12.20 -7.48
C ILE A 572 -11.02 11.34 -6.50
N GLU A 573 -11.01 10.03 -6.72
CA GLU A 573 -10.07 9.14 -6.05
C GLU A 573 -8.69 9.37 -6.65
N ALA A 574 -7.87 10.12 -5.92
CA ALA A 574 -6.47 10.28 -6.22
C ALA A 574 -5.69 9.66 -5.08
N MET A 575 -4.77 8.77 -5.40
CA MET A 575 -3.83 8.22 -4.42
C MET A 575 -4.50 7.45 -3.26
N LYS A 576 -5.62 6.76 -3.53
CA LYS A 576 -6.48 6.06 -2.54
C LYS A 576 -7.20 6.99 -1.54
N LEU A 577 -7.21 8.29 -1.82
CA LEU A 577 -7.94 9.30 -1.05
C LEU A 577 -9.07 9.85 -1.90
N MET A 578 -10.20 10.14 -1.28
CA MET A 578 -11.40 10.63 -1.94
C MET A 578 -11.43 12.16 -1.82
N ASN A 579 -11.16 12.86 -2.93
CA ASN A 579 -11.06 14.31 -2.93
C ASN A 579 -12.33 14.93 -3.51
N GLU A 580 -13.06 15.68 -2.69
CA GLU A 580 -14.25 16.41 -3.12
C GLU A 580 -13.88 17.55 -4.09
N ILE A 581 -14.57 17.59 -5.23
CA ILE A 581 -14.51 18.72 -6.15
C ILE A 581 -15.75 19.59 -5.92
N GLN A 582 -15.51 20.82 -5.50
CA GLN A 582 -16.56 21.79 -5.18
C GLN A 582 -16.79 22.75 -6.35
N SER A 583 -18.01 23.27 -6.45
CA SER A 583 -18.34 24.32 -7.40
C SER A 583 -17.66 25.63 -7.01
N GLU A 584 -16.91 26.24 -7.92
CA GLU A 584 -16.35 27.59 -7.73
C GLU A 584 -17.40 28.70 -7.93
N TYR A 585 -18.60 28.35 -8.43
CA TYR A 585 -19.63 29.31 -8.78
C TYR A 585 -21.03 28.83 -8.37
N THR A 586 -21.95 29.77 -8.18
CA THR A 586 -23.38 29.46 -8.10
C THR A 586 -23.95 29.41 -9.51
N GLY A 587 -24.71 28.36 -9.83
CA GLY A 587 -25.21 28.17 -11.19
C GLY A 587 -25.98 26.86 -11.37
N LYS A 588 -26.20 26.48 -12.64
CA LYS A 588 -26.89 25.25 -13.04
C LYS A 588 -25.94 24.31 -13.77
N ILE A 589 -25.92 23.03 -13.40
CA ILE A 589 -25.18 22.00 -14.14
C ILE A 589 -25.86 21.81 -15.50
N VAL A 590 -25.14 22.15 -16.56
CA VAL A 590 -25.60 22.00 -17.95
C VAL A 590 -25.26 20.61 -18.46
N ARG A 591 -24.04 20.12 -18.16
CA ARG A 591 -23.56 18.83 -18.66
C ARG A 591 -22.50 18.21 -17.75
N ILE A 592 -22.50 16.89 -17.64
CA ILE A 592 -21.42 16.10 -17.03
C ILE A 592 -20.60 15.49 -18.18
N LEU A 593 -19.29 15.76 -18.21
CA LEU A 593 -18.41 15.43 -19.34
C LEU A 593 -17.65 14.11 -19.18
N VAL A 594 -17.76 13.48 -18.00
CA VAL A 594 -16.95 12.32 -17.60
C VAL A 594 -17.85 11.21 -17.04
N GLN A 595 -17.54 9.96 -17.39
CA GLN A 595 -18.27 8.79 -16.90
C GLN A 595 -17.82 8.37 -15.50
N ASP A 596 -18.73 7.78 -14.72
CA ASP A 596 -18.41 7.23 -13.40
C ASP A 596 -17.33 6.13 -13.50
N GLY A 597 -16.30 6.21 -12.65
CA GLY A 597 -15.15 5.31 -12.67
C GLY A 597 -14.10 5.62 -13.75
N GLN A 598 -14.24 6.71 -14.50
CA GLN A 598 -13.31 7.09 -15.56
C GLN A 598 -12.03 7.76 -14.99
N PRO A 599 -10.82 7.38 -15.46
CA PRO A 599 -9.60 8.13 -15.17
C PRO A 599 -9.66 9.54 -15.77
N VAL A 600 -9.24 10.55 -15.00
CA VAL A 600 -9.19 11.96 -15.41
C VAL A 600 -7.81 12.57 -15.20
N GLU A 601 -7.44 13.48 -16.08
CA GLU A 601 -6.17 14.23 -16.04
C GLU A 601 -6.32 15.60 -15.37
N TYR A 602 -5.21 16.18 -14.90
CA TYR A 602 -5.19 17.52 -14.33
C TYR A 602 -5.65 18.55 -15.37
N GLY A 603 -6.63 19.38 -15.01
CA GLY A 603 -7.20 20.41 -15.89
C GLY A 603 -8.24 19.89 -16.88
N GLN A 604 -8.55 18.58 -16.89
CA GLN A 604 -9.60 18.03 -17.74
C GLN A 604 -10.98 18.59 -17.32
N PRO A 605 -11.80 19.12 -18.25
CA PRO A 605 -13.17 19.54 -17.95
C PRO A 605 -14.03 18.37 -17.45
N LEU A 606 -14.69 18.57 -16.29
CA LEU A 606 -15.57 17.58 -15.66
C LEU A 606 -17.05 17.94 -15.84
N PHE A 607 -17.38 19.22 -15.66
CA PHE A 607 -18.74 19.75 -15.74
C PHE A 607 -18.78 21.03 -16.55
N LEU A 608 -19.91 21.26 -17.21
CA LEU A 608 -20.29 22.57 -17.72
C LEU A 608 -21.36 23.15 -16.80
N LEU A 609 -21.12 24.36 -16.29
CA LEU A 609 -21.99 25.05 -15.37
C LEU A 609 -22.38 26.41 -15.94
N LYS A 610 -23.68 26.70 -16.04
CA LYS A 610 -24.19 28.03 -16.39
C LYS A 610 -24.33 28.86 -15.11
N LYS A 611 -23.56 29.93 -14.99
CA LYS A 611 -23.61 30.86 -13.87
C LYS A 611 -24.97 31.53 -13.76
N PHE A 612 -25.33 31.89 -12.53
CA PHE A 612 -26.49 32.73 -12.22
C PHE A 612 -26.07 34.14 -11.85
#